data_AF-A0A7D3XAQ0-F1
#
_entry.id   AF-A0A7D3XAQ0-F1
#
_cell.length_a   1.000
_cell.length_b   1.000
_cell.length_c   1.000
_cell.angle_alpha   90.00
_cell.angle_beta   90.00
_cell.angle_gamma   90.00
#
_symmetry.space_group_name_H-M   'P 1'
#
loop_
_entity.id
_entity.type
_entity.pdbx_description
1 polymer ?
#
loop_
_entity_poly.entity_id
_entity_poly.type
_entity_poly.pdbx_seq_one_letter_code
_entity_poly.pdbx_strand_id
1 'polypeptide(L)'
;MDENARPAFYQALLQEHILMVLAPDENVGTGEVQLTEGQQIQLQVLQDGRLPIFTSEARLSDGGMDASTIAWTPIPGQAFFAMTQGQDCVLNPFSPAGKLLPAAEIQALLTGQLTQGGGLPSDAQVTLSAPELPEGLAGSLAQFGAENADIKAIYVAQMQLVGDDSQPPRLLLGFDTISHDPSLCSSSAPPSKAAPARSSTSI
;
A
#
# COMPACT_ATOMS: atom_id res chain seq x y z
N MET A 1 8.61 -2.91 2.85
CA MET A 1 8.39 -1.47 2.61
C MET A 1 9.29 -0.73 3.58
N ASP A 2 10.19 0.12 3.12
CA ASP A 2 11.01 0.96 3.99
C ASP A 2 10.10 1.90 4.78
N GLU A 3 10.17 1.85 6.12
CA GLU A 3 9.38 2.70 7.03
C GLU A 3 9.65 4.19 6.76
N ASN A 4 10.85 4.53 6.29
CA ASN A 4 11.23 5.90 5.92
C ASN A 4 10.71 6.33 4.53
N ALA A 5 10.31 5.38 3.66
CA ALA A 5 9.72 5.72 2.37
C ALA A 5 8.22 6.03 2.46
N ARG A 6 7.57 5.66 3.57
CA ARG A 6 6.13 5.87 3.79
C ARG A 6 5.73 7.35 3.69
N PRO A 7 6.42 8.32 4.34
CA PRO A 7 6.08 9.74 4.20
C PRO A 7 6.24 10.27 2.78
N ALA A 8 7.32 9.90 2.08
CA ALA A 8 7.57 10.32 0.70
C ALA A 8 6.48 9.80 -0.25
N PHE A 9 6.06 8.54 -0.08
CA PHE A 9 4.95 7.97 -0.84
C PHE A 9 3.66 8.77 -0.67
N TYR A 10 3.30 9.12 0.57
CA TYR A 10 2.06 9.84 0.82
C TYR A 10 2.12 11.31 0.37
N GLN A 11 3.29 11.95 0.45
CA GLN A 11 3.50 13.28 -0.13
C GLN A 11 3.30 13.24 -1.65
N ALA A 12 3.85 12.24 -2.34
CA ALA A 12 3.61 12.03 -3.76
C ALA A 12 2.11 11.83 -4.03
N LEU A 13 1.43 11.00 -3.24
CA LEU A 13 -0.01 10.76 -3.38
C LEU A 13 -0.87 12.03 -3.22
N LEU A 14 -0.46 12.97 -2.36
CA LEU A 14 -1.15 14.25 -2.20
C LEU A 14 -0.94 15.20 -3.39
N GLN A 15 0.21 15.13 -4.04
CA GLN A 15 0.61 16.00 -5.15
C GLN A 15 0.13 15.48 -6.52
N GLU A 16 -0.10 14.18 -6.61
CA GLU A 16 -0.59 13.52 -7.83
C GLU A 16 -2.11 13.59 -7.96
N HIS A 17 -2.58 13.37 -9.19
CA HIS A 17 -4.00 13.12 -9.43
C HIS A 17 -4.31 11.66 -9.15
N ILE A 18 -5.35 11.42 -8.35
CA ILE A 18 -5.91 10.10 -8.14
C ILE A 18 -7.23 9.99 -8.88
N LEU A 19 -7.54 8.77 -9.32
CA LEU A 19 -8.81 8.47 -9.95
C LEU A 19 -9.77 7.94 -8.90
N MET A 20 -10.93 8.58 -8.80
CA MET A 20 -12.04 8.15 -7.96
C MET A 20 -13.17 7.61 -8.84
N VAL A 21 -13.88 6.62 -8.33
CA VAL A 21 -15.01 5.99 -9.02
C VAL A 21 -16.31 6.59 -8.53
N LEU A 22 -17.16 6.98 -9.48
CA LEU A 22 -18.49 7.51 -9.21
C LEU A 22 -19.48 6.35 -9.14
N ALA A 23 -20.44 6.44 -8.21
CA ALA A 23 -21.54 5.51 -8.17
C ALA A 23 -22.37 5.63 -9.47
N PRO A 24 -22.94 4.52 -9.99
CA PRO A 24 -23.79 4.57 -11.17
C PRO A 24 -24.98 5.50 -10.92
N ASP A 25 -25.17 6.47 -11.81
CA ASP A 25 -26.30 7.40 -11.82
C ASP A 25 -26.75 7.60 -13.27
N GLU A 26 -28.05 7.71 -13.52
CA GLU A 26 -28.57 7.87 -14.90
C GLU A 26 -28.08 9.15 -15.58
N ASN A 27 -27.64 10.14 -14.80
CA ASN A 27 -27.09 11.40 -15.31
C ASN A 27 -25.57 11.39 -15.49
N VAL A 28 -24.89 10.29 -15.12
CA VAL A 28 -23.44 10.17 -15.16
C VAL A 28 -23.06 9.15 -16.23
N GLY A 29 -22.37 9.61 -17.27
CA GLY A 29 -21.85 8.74 -18.34
C GLY A 29 -20.76 7.78 -17.85
N THR A 30 -20.40 6.81 -18.67
CA THR A 30 -19.32 5.87 -18.38
C THR A 30 -17.97 6.38 -18.91
N GLY A 31 -16.87 5.91 -18.34
CA GLY A 31 -15.51 6.38 -18.64
C GLY A 31 -15.12 7.62 -17.84
N GLU A 32 -14.20 8.42 -18.38
CA GLU A 32 -13.76 9.66 -17.76
C GLU A 32 -14.89 10.71 -17.77
N VAL A 33 -15.28 11.16 -16.58
CA VAL A 33 -16.30 12.16 -16.35
C VAL A 33 -15.66 13.48 -15.91
N GLN A 34 -15.96 14.55 -16.64
CA GLN A 34 -15.59 15.91 -16.26
C GLN A 34 -16.62 16.44 -15.26
N LEU A 35 -16.19 16.73 -14.03
CA LEU A 35 -17.05 17.30 -13.01
C LEU A 35 -17.28 18.79 -13.27
N THR A 36 -18.52 19.24 -13.15
CA THR A 36 -18.88 20.66 -13.19
C THR A 36 -19.06 21.23 -11.79
N GLU A 37 -18.76 22.51 -11.62
CA GLU A 37 -18.86 23.18 -10.32
C GLU A 37 -20.31 23.15 -9.80
N GLY A 38 -20.51 22.70 -8.56
CA GLY A 38 -21.84 22.55 -7.95
C GLY A 38 -22.56 21.23 -8.28
N GLN A 39 -21.97 20.37 -9.11
CA GLN A 39 -22.50 19.04 -9.38
C GLN A 39 -22.42 18.14 -8.14
N GLN A 40 -23.55 17.55 -7.74
CA GLN A 40 -23.56 16.53 -6.70
C GLN A 40 -23.10 15.21 -7.30
N ILE A 41 -22.09 14.61 -6.68
CA ILE A 41 -21.59 13.30 -7.06
C ILE A 41 -21.75 12.33 -5.90
N GLN A 42 -22.01 11.07 -6.23
CA GLN A 42 -21.96 9.97 -5.27
C GLN A 42 -20.73 9.13 -5.56
N LEU A 43 -20.01 8.76 -4.49
CA LEU A 43 -18.79 7.96 -4.61
C LEU A 43 -19.14 6.49 -4.49
N GLN A 44 -18.51 5.66 -5.31
CA GLN A 44 -18.61 4.23 -5.12
C GLN A 44 -17.82 3.83 -3.86
N VAL A 45 -18.46 3.10 -2.95
CA VAL A 45 -17.81 2.48 -1.79
C VAL A 45 -17.65 0.98 -2.03
N LEU A 46 -16.57 0.41 -1.49
CA LEU A 46 -16.38 -1.04 -1.45
C LEU A 46 -17.37 -1.69 -0.47
N GLN A 47 -17.52 -3.01 -0.55
CA GLN A 47 -18.45 -3.77 0.30
C GLN A 47 -18.16 -3.64 1.80
N ASP A 48 -16.91 -3.33 2.14
CA ASP A 48 -16.43 -3.09 3.51
C ASP A 48 -16.56 -1.63 3.97
N GLY A 49 -17.16 -0.77 3.14
CA GLY A 49 -17.38 0.64 3.44
C GLY A 49 -16.19 1.56 3.13
N ARG A 50 -15.07 1.04 2.61
CA ARG A 50 -13.89 1.83 2.27
C ARG A 50 -14.01 2.45 0.88
N LEU A 51 -13.34 3.58 0.66
CA LEU A 51 -13.30 4.24 -0.65
C LEU A 51 -12.19 3.64 -1.54
N PRO A 52 -12.52 3.13 -2.73
CA PRO A 52 -11.51 2.71 -3.69
C PRO A 52 -10.94 3.94 -4.44
N ILE A 53 -9.62 4.05 -4.48
CA ILE A 53 -8.91 5.06 -5.27
C ILE A 53 -7.84 4.41 -6.14
N PHE A 54 -7.53 5.01 -7.28
CA PHE A 54 -6.63 4.42 -8.27
C PHE A 54 -5.56 5.40 -8.71
N THR A 55 -4.36 4.88 -8.98
CA THR A 55 -3.23 5.70 -9.47
C THR A 55 -3.22 5.87 -10.98
N SER A 56 -3.99 5.07 -11.72
CA SER A 56 -4.08 5.17 -13.19
C SER A 56 -5.29 4.42 -13.73
N GLU A 57 -5.67 4.73 -14.97
CA GLU A 57 -6.81 4.09 -15.64
C GLU A 57 -6.59 2.58 -15.78
N ALA A 58 -5.36 2.15 -16.09
CA ALA A 58 -5.01 0.73 -16.17
C ALA A 58 -5.33 -0.03 -14.88
N ARG A 59 -5.26 0.63 -13.71
CA ARG A 59 -5.58 0.02 -12.42
C ARG A 59 -7.08 -0.13 -12.16
N LEU A 60 -7.93 0.61 -12.86
CA LEU A 60 -9.39 0.40 -12.81
C LEU A 60 -9.75 -0.98 -13.37
N SER A 61 -9.02 -1.41 -14.40
CA SER A 61 -9.26 -2.69 -15.08
C SER A 61 -8.68 -3.91 -14.35
N ASP A 62 -7.84 -3.72 -13.32
CA ASP A 62 -7.29 -4.82 -12.51
C ASP A 62 -8.40 -5.66 -11.84
N GLY A 63 -9.59 -5.07 -11.63
CA GLY A 63 -10.77 -5.77 -11.09
C GLY A 63 -11.56 -6.60 -12.10
N GLY A 64 -11.09 -6.70 -13.35
CA GLY A 64 -11.79 -7.41 -14.43
C GLY A 64 -12.96 -6.64 -15.05
N MET A 65 -13.11 -5.36 -14.72
CA MET A 65 -14.08 -4.45 -15.35
C MET A 65 -13.38 -3.56 -16.37
N ASP A 66 -14.07 -3.17 -17.44
CA ASP A 66 -13.51 -2.26 -18.43
C ASP A 66 -13.64 -0.81 -17.92
N ALA A 67 -12.54 -0.04 -17.90
CA ALA A 67 -12.55 1.36 -17.47
C ALA A 67 -13.56 2.23 -18.26
N SER A 68 -13.91 1.85 -19.48
CA SER A 68 -14.94 2.53 -20.30
C SER A 68 -16.38 2.29 -19.83
N THR A 69 -16.58 1.31 -18.95
CA THR A 69 -17.90 0.94 -18.39
C THR A 69 -18.14 1.50 -16.99
N ILE A 70 -17.09 2.07 -16.37
CA ILE A 70 -17.13 2.64 -15.02
C ILE A 70 -17.01 4.15 -15.15
N ALA A 71 -17.83 4.91 -14.43
CA ALA A 71 -17.68 6.35 -14.34
C ALA A 71 -16.54 6.70 -13.37
N TRP A 72 -15.52 7.41 -13.84
CA TRP A 72 -14.39 7.82 -13.00
C TRP A 72 -13.95 9.24 -13.33
N THR A 73 -13.27 9.90 -12.39
CA THR A 73 -12.77 11.26 -12.61
C THR A 73 -11.42 11.46 -11.90
N PRO A 74 -10.45 12.14 -12.53
CA PRO A 74 -9.21 12.52 -11.87
C PRO A 74 -9.44 13.71 -10.93
N ILE A 75 -8.87 13.65 -9.73
CA ILE A 75 -8.89 14.74 -8.75
C ILE A 75 -7.52 14.85 -8.06
N PRO A 76 -7.03 16.06 -7.73
CA PRO A 76 -5.84 16.19 -6.89
C PRO A 76 -6.01 15.42 -5.59
N GLY A 77 -5.03 14.59 -5.21
CA GLY A 77 -5.11 13.76 -4.00
C GLY A 77 -5.39 14.59 -2.75
N GLN A 78 -4.75 15.76 -2.62
CA GLN A 78 -5.01 16.70 -1.53
C GLN A 78 -6.49 17.13 -1.45
N ALA A 79 -7.12 17.44 -2.58
CA ALA A 79 -8.52 17.85 -2.63
C ALA A 79 -9.46 16.69 -2.26
N PHE A 80 -9.19 15.50 -2.77
CA PHE A 80 -9.96 14.30 -2.44
C PHE A 80 -9.94 13.99 -0.94
N PHE A 81 -8.75 13.89 -0.35
CA PHE A 81 -8.62 13.55 1.07
C PHE A 81 -9.18 14.64 1.99
N ALA A 82 -9.11 15.91 1.56
CA ALA A 82 -9.75 17.01 2.26
C ALA A 82 -11.29 16.98 2.17
N MET A 83 -11.86 16.32 1.16
CA MET A 83 -13.31 16.16 0.99
C MET A 83 -13.86 14.93 1.73
N THR A 84 -13.12 13.83 1.74
CA THR A 84 -13.57 12.52 2.29
C THR A 84 -13.27 12.32 3.77
N GLN A 85 -12.76 13.37 4.44
CA GLN A 85 -12.27 13.40 5.82
C GLN A 85 -12.91 12.34 6.74
N GLY A 86 -12.06 11.43 7.23
CA GLY A 86 -12.49 10.41 8.20
C GLY A 86 -12.86 9.06 7.58
N GLN A 87 -12.85 8.91 6.26
CA GLN A 87 -13.04 7.61 5.61
C GLN A 87 -11.73 6.91 5.28
N ASP A 88 -11.69 5.61 5.56
CA ASP A 88 -10.61 4.73 5.13
C ASP A 88 -10.66 4.55 3.60
N CYS A 89 -9.49 4.59 2.98
CA CYS A 89 -9.35 4.43 1.54
C CYS A 89 -8.51 3.18 1.23
N VAL A 90 -8.76 2.56 0.08
CA VAL A 90 -7.92 1.49 -0.46
C VAL A 90 -7.38 1.95 -1.81
N LEU A 91 -6.06 2.08 -1.89
CA LEU A 91 -5.36 2.39 -3.13
C LEU A 91 -5.18 1.13 -3.97
N ASN A 92 -5.63 1.18 -5.23
CA ASN A 92 -5.57 0.10 -6.20
C ASN A 92 -6.09 -1.23 -5.61
N PRO A 93 -7.35 -1.29 -5.14
CA PRO A 93 -7.89 -2.42 -4.36
C PRO A 93 -7.81 -3.77 -5.08
N PHE A 94 -7.83 -3.77 -6.41
CA PHE A 94 -7.78 -4.98 -7.23
C PHE A 94 -6.35 -5.37 -7.66
N SER A 95 -5.36 -4.54 -7.33
CA SER A 95 -3.96 -4.84 -7.60
C SER A 95 -3.40 -5.83 -6.59
N PRO A 96 -2.47 -6.72 -6.97
CA PRO A 96 -1.72 -7.55 -6.03
C PRO A 96 -0.97 -6.75 -4.94
N ALA A 97 -0.73 -5.46 -5.19
CA ALA A 97 -0.08 -4.53 -4.26
C ALA A 97 -1.04 -3.43 -3.75
N GLY A 98 -2.34 -3.74 -3.64
CA GLY A 98 -3.32 -2.83 -3.06
C GLY A 98 -2.92 -2.38 -1.65
N LYS A 99 -3.12 -1.10 -1.33
CA LYS A 99 -2.68 -0.51 -0.06
C LYS A 99 -3.84 0.10 0.70
N LEU A 100 -4.02 -0.31 1.96
CA LEU A 100 -4.93 0.35 2.89
C LEU A 100 -4.32 1.69 3.34
N LEU A 101 -5.13 2.75 3.27
CA LEU A 101 -4.84 4.08 3.74
C LEU A 101 -5.83 4.43 4.86
N PRO A 102 -5.48 4.22 6.14
CA PRO A 102 -6.36 4.53 7.25
C PRO A 102 -6.65 6.03 7.33
N ALA A 103 -7.88 6.39 7.71
CA ALA A 103 -8.32 7.77 7.86
C ALA A 103 -7.41 8.57 8.80
N ALA A 104 -6.94 7.95 9.89
CA ALA A 104 -6.01 8.58 10.82
C ALA A 104 -4.67 8.96 10.17
N GLU A 105 -4.13 8.10 9.28
CA GLU A 105 -2.89 8.41 8.55
C GLU A 105 -3.11 9.54 7.54
N ILE A 106 -4.25 9.52 6.84
CA ILE A 106 -4.65 10.59 5.90
C ILE A 106 -4.84 11.93 6.62
N GLN A 107 -5.38 11.93 7.83
CA GLN A 107 -5.54 13.15 8.62
C GLN A 107 -4.19 13.67 9.16
N ALA A 108 -3.33 12.77 9.67
CA ALA A 108 -1.97 13.13 10.05
C ALA A 108 -1.17 13.70 8.85
N LEU A 109 -1.44 13.21 7.66
CA LEU A 109 -0.92 13.74 6.39
C LEU A 109 -1.36 15.16 6.10
N LEU A 110 -2.66 15.40 6.05
CA LEU A 110 -3.24 16.69 5.69
C LEU A 110 -2.86 17.81 6.68
N THR A 111 -2.67 17.44 7.94
CA THR A 111 -2.26 18.36 9.01
C THR A 111 -0.74 18.55 9.09
N GLY A 112 0.04 17.90 8.22
CA GLY A 112 1.51 17.99 8.20
C GLY A 112 2.19 17.27 9.37
N GLN A 113 1.47 16.42 10.11
CA GLN A 113 1.95 15.70 11.29
C GLN A 113 2.68 14.40 10.97
N LEU A 114 2.68 13.95 9.70
CA LEU A 114 3.40 12.75 9.26
C LEU A 114 4.91 12.72 9.53
N THR A 115 5.53 13.87 9.82
CA THR A 115 6.94 13.92 10.25
C THR A 115 7.14 13.28 11.63
N GLN A 116 6.07 13.17 12.41
CA GLN A 116 5.97 12.25 13.53
C GLN A 116 5.43 10.96 12.93
N GLY A 117 6.31 10.02 12.61
CA GLY A 117 5.88 8.67 12.28
C GLY A 117 4.86 8.21 13.32
N GLY A 118 3.92 7.34 12.93
CA GLY A 118 3.11 6.57 13.86
C GLY A 118 3.99 5.61 14.68
N GLY A 119 5.01 6.15 15.33
CA GLY A 119 5.72 5.54 16.40
C GLY A 119 4.70 5.24 17.48
N LEU A 120 4.92 4.08 18.08
CA LEU A 120 4.33 3.74 19.35
C LEU A 120 4.34 4.98 20.26
N PRO A 121 3.26 5.24 21.02
CA PRO A 121 3.26 6.27 22.06
C PRO A 121 4.58 6.21 22.86
N SER A 122 5.08 7.35 23.34
CA SER A 122 6.36 7.36 24.08
C SER A 122 6.41 6.38 25.26
N ASP A 123 5.22 6.03 25.80
CA ASP A 123 5.03 5.09 26.91
C ASP A 123 4.49 3.71 26.48
N ALA A 124 4.42 3.42 25.18
CA ALA A 124 3.92 2.13 24.72
C ALA A 124 4.89 1.01 25.09
N GLN A 125 4.37 0.05 25.84
CA GLN A 125 5.09 -1.16 26.21
C GLN A 125 4.84 -2.22 25.15
N VAL A 126 5.92 -2.86 24.69
CA VAL A 126 5.83 -3.97 23.74
C VAL A 126 6.41 -5.23 24.36
N THR A 127 5.80 -6.37 24.04
CA THR A 127 6.35 -7.68 24.36
C THR A 127 6.98 -8.28 23.12
N LEU A 128 8.22 -8.73 23.25
CA LEU A 128 8.93 -9.50 22.21
C LEU A 128 8.93 -10.99 22.58
N SER A 129 8.44 -11.83 21.68
CA SER A 129 8.38 -13.28 21.85
C SER A 129 8.91 -14.00 20.61
N ALA A 130 9.19 -15.31 20.75
CA ALA A 130 9.50 -16.15 19.62
C ALA A 130 8.23 -16.29 18.73
N PRO A 131 8.32 -16.04 17.42
CA PRO A 131 7.18 -16.13 16.53
C PRO A 131 6.86 -17.58 16.17
N GLU A 132 5.58 -17.87 15.97
CA GLU A 132 5.17 -19.01 15.16
C GLU A 132 5.34 -18.63 13.68
N LEU A 133 6.33 -19.23 13.01
CA LEU A 133 6.66 -18.90 11.64
C LEU A 133 5.71 -19.62 10.67
N PRO A 134 5.15 -18.92 9.66
CA PRO A 134 4.45 -19.56 8.56
C PRO A 134 5.31 -20.61 7.87
N GLU A 135 4.67 -21.67 7.37
CA GLU A 135 5.35 -22.73 6.64
C GLU A 135 6.11 -22.16 5.43
N GLY A 136 7.38 -22.54 5.29
CA GLY A 136 8.26 -22.06 4.21
C GLY A 136 8.98 -20.73 4.48
N LEU A 137 8.51 -19.87 5.38
CA LEU A 137 9.15 -18.57 5.65
C LEU A 137 10.59 -18.73 6.14
N ALA A 138 10.83 -19.66 7.07
CA ALA A 138 12.17 -19.95 7.57
C ALA A 138 13.12 -20.41 6.44
N GLY A 139 12.61 -21.23 5.51
CA GLY A 139 13.37 -21.70 4.35
C GLY A 139 13.71 -20.57 3.38
N SER A 140 12.75 -19.70 3.09
CA SER A 140 12.97 -18.52 2.23
C SER A 140 13.97 -17.54 2.86
N LEU A 141 13.92 -17.31 4.17
CA LEU A 141 14.89 -16.47 4.86
C LEU A 141 16.29 -17.10 4.87
N ALA A 142 16.40 -18.40 5.08
CA ALA A 142 17.66 -19.11 5.00
C ALA A 142 18.27 -19.04 3.60
N GLN A 143 17.47 -19.21 2.56
CA GLN A 143 17.90 -19.05 1.17
C GLN A 143 18.34 -17.62 0.87
N PHE A 144 17.56 -16.63 1.28
CA PHE A 144 17.92 -15.22 1.14
C PHE A 144 19.24 -14.89 1.84
N GLY A 145 19.44 -15.38 3.07
CA GLY A 145 20.71 -15.22 3.79
C GLY A 145 21.89 -15.87 3.06
N ALA A 146 21.69 -17.04 2.44
CA ALA A 146 22.75 -17.71 1.68
C ALA A 146 23.12 -16.99 0.37
N GLU A 147 22.14 -16.32 -0.27
CA GLU A 147 22.34 -15.55 -1.49
C GLU A 147 23.03 -14.19 -1.24
N ASN A 148 23.01 -13.71 0.01
CA ASN A 148 23.58 -12.42 0.41
C ASN A 148 24.76 -12.61 1.37
N ALA A 149 25.99 -12.65 0.82
CA ALA A 149 27.22 -12.87 1.58
C ALA A 149 27.47 -11.87 2.72
N ASP A 150 26.82 -10.71 2.66
CA ASP A 150 26.91 -9.65 3.67
C ASP A 150 25.99 -9.88 4.88
N ILE A 151 25.09 -10.87 4.85
CA ILE A 151 24.21 -11.22 5.98
C ILE A 151 24.86 -12.31 6.83
N LYS A 152 25.16 -12.00 8.08
CA LYS A 152 25.69 -12.94 9.07
C LYS A 152 24.60 -13.73 9.78
N ALA A 153 23.50 -13.08 10.12
CA ALA A 153 22.35 -13.74 10.73
C ALA A 153 21.05 -12.97 10.46
N ILE A 154 19.94 -13.72 10.40
CA ILE A 154 18.59 -13.17 10.33
C ILE A 154 17.89 -13.58 11.62
N TYR A 155 17.42 -12.60 12.38
CA TYR A 155 16.65 -12.78 13.60
C TYR A 155 15.18 -12.52 13.31
N VAL A 156 14.30 -13.38 13.81
CA VAL A 156 12.86 -13.16 13.70
C VAL A 156 12.27 -13.12 15.10
N ALA A 157 11.49 -12.08 15.37
CA ALA A 157 10.78 -11.90 16.62
C ALA A 157 9.31 -11.58 16.33
N GLN A 158 8.45 -11.85 17.30
CA GLN A 158 7.07 -11.39 17.31
C GLN A 158 6.94 -10.22 18.27
N MET A 159 6.26 -9.16 17.86
CA MET A 159 5.99 -7.98 18.67
C MET A 159 4.49 -7.84 18.91
N GLN A 160 4.08 -7.74 20.18
CA GLN A 160 2.72 -7.43 20.60
C GLN A 160 2.71 -6.14 21.42
N LEU A 161 1.72 -5.28 21.17
CA LEU A 161 1.49 -4.09 21.99
C LEU A 161 0.82 -4.51 23.31
N VAL A 162 1.39 -4.13 24.44
CA VAL A 162 0.82 -4.44 25.76
C VAL A 162 -0.41 -3.57 25.98
N GLY A 163 -1.55 -4.20 26.28
CA GLY A 163 -2.81 -3.51 26.56
C GLY A 163 -3.68 -3.25 25.33
N ASP A 164 -3.29 -3.74 24.15
CA ASP A 164 -4.11 -3.70 22.93
C ASP A 164 -4.12 -5.09 22.25
N ASP A 165 -5.09 -5.91 22.66
CA ASP A 165 -5.33 -7.24 22.10
C ASP A 165 -6.09 -7.20 20.76
N SER A 166 -6.50 -6.01 20.29
CA SER A 166 -7.22 -5.87 19.02
C SER A 166 -6.28 -5.89 17.81
N GLN A 167 -5.00 -5.59 18.02
CA GLN A 167 -3.97 -5.59 16.99
C GLN A 167 -3.30 -6.97 16.93
N PRO A 168 -3.24 -7.62 15.75
CA PRO A 168 -2.52 -8.87 15.61
C PRO A 168 -1.01 -8.66 15.82
N PRO A 169 -0.32 -9.66 16.39
CA PRO A 169 1.12 -9.58 16.60
C PRO A 169 1.86 -9.41 15.27
N ARG A 170 2.91 -8.59 15.28
CA ARG A 170 3.69 -8.25 14.09
C ARG A 170 5.01 -9.02 14.10
N LEU A 171 5.42 -9.54 12.94
CA LEU A 171 6.76 -10.11 12.79
C LEU A 171 7.78 -8.99 12.60
N LEU A 172 8.86 -9.07 13.36
CA LEU A 172 10.04 -8.24 13.23
C LEU A 172 11.18 -9.09 12.65
N LEU A 173 11.86 -8.55 11.66
CA LEU A 173 13.08 -9.14 11.09
C LEU A 173 14.26 -8.22 11.38
N GLY A 174 15.29 -8.78 12.02
CA GLY A 174 16.57 -8.13 12.23
C GLY A 174 17.64 -8.79 11.39
N PHE A 175 18.44 -8.00 10.68
CA PHE A 175 19.57 -8.48 9.90
C PHE A 175 20.87 -8.04 10.59
N ASP A 176 21.70 -9.00 10.97
CA ASP A 176 23.08 -8.75 11.38
C ASP A 176 23.95 -8.87 10.13
N THR A 177 24.54 -7.76 9.71
CA THR A 177 25.34 -7.68 8.47
C THR A 177 26.82 -7.48 8.77
N ILE A 178 27.68 -8.01 7.90
CA ILE A 178 29.14 -7.90 8.01
C ILE A 178 29.60 -6.48 7.65
N SER A 179 28.97 -5.90 6.61
CA SER A 179 29.14 -4.50 6.24
C SER A 179 27.92 -3.71 6.71
N HIS A 180 28.15 -2.52 7.29
CA HIS A 180 27.08 -1.56 7.63
C HIS A 180 26.61 -0.76 6.40
N ASP A 181 26.60 -1.38 5.22
CA ASP A 181 26.12 -0.74 4.00
C ASP A 181 24.58 -0.78 3.98
N PRO A 182 23.88 0.36 4.02
CA PRO A 182 22.41 0.42 4.05
C PRO A 182 21.76 -0.06 2.74
N SER A 183 22.50 -0.24 1.65
CA SER A 183 21.96 -0.65 0.35
C SER A 183 21.41 -2.09 0.32
N LEU A 184 21.79 -2.93 1.27
CA LEU A 184 21.34 -4.33 1.36
C LEU A 184 19.85 -4.46 1.68
N CYS A 185 19.28 -3.48 2.40
CA CYS A 185 17.84 -3.42 2.70
C CYS A 185 16.96 -3.11 1.47
N SER A 186 17.56 -2.64 0.37
CA SER A 186 16.86 -2.19 -0.84
C SER A 186 16.65 -3.29 -1.89
N SER A 187 17.30 -4.44 -1.76
CA SER A 187 17.40 -5.48 -2.80
C SER A 187 16.41 -6.65 -2.65
N SER A 188 15.66 -6.75 -1.54
CA SER A 188 14.76 -7.87 -1.25
C SER A 188 13.41 -7.81 -1.99
N ALA A 189 13.42 -7.55 -3.30
CA ALA A 189 12.29 -7.85 -4.16
C ALA A 189 12.43 -9.29 -4.70
N PRO A 190 11.36 -10.12 -4.68
CA PRO A 190 11.45 -11.48 -5.20
C PRO A 190 11.82 -11.46 -6.70
N PRO A 191 12.66 -12.39 -7.19
CA PRO A 191 12.95 -12.49 -8.61
C PRO A 191 11.67 -12.83 -9.37
N SER A 192 11.21 -11.88 -10.19
CA SER A 192 10.14 -12.12 -11.15
C SER A 192 10.59 -13.19 -12.14
N LYS A 193 9.90 -14.33 -12.14
CA LYS A 193 10.15 -15.44 -13.06
C LYS A 193 9.85 -14.98 -14.49
N ALA A 194 10.88 -14.59 -15.22
CA ALA A 194 10.79 -14.32 -16.65
C ALA A 194 10.35 -15.58 -17.40
N ALA A 195 9.19 -15.51 -18.07
CA ALA A 195 8.73 -16.53 -18.99
C ALA A 195 9.55 -16.47 -20.31
N PRO A 196 9.81 -17.62 -20.98
CA PRO A 196 10.69 -17.67 -22.14
C PRO A 196 10.05 -17.01 -23.37
N ALA A 197 10.87 -16.23 -24.09
CA ALA A 197 10.55 -15.65 -25.39
C ALA A 197 10.24 -16.77 -26.41
N ARG A 198 9.07 -16.68 -27.03
CA ARG A 198 8.74 -17.49 -28.22
C ARG A 198 9.51 -16.93 -29.41
N SER A 199 10.50 -17.69 -29.88
CA SER A 199 11.10 -17.50 -31.19
C SER A 199 10.05 -17.71 -32.27
N SER A 200 9.73 -16.66 -33.03
CA SER A 200 8.93 -16.77 -34.25
C SER A 200 9.89 -16.87 -35.43
N THR A 201 10.08 -18.09 -35.93
CA THR A 201 10.61 -18.37 -37.27
C THR A 201 9.48 -18.19 -38.28
N SER A 202 9.73 -17.41 -39.34
CA SER A 202 9.06 -17.39 -40.67
C SER A 202 9.50 -16.09 -41.37
N ILE A 203 10.00 -16.00 -42.60
CA ILE A 203 10.25 -16.89 -43.75
C ILE A 203 11.59 -16.43 -44.34
#